data_AF-A0A2K2UEY5-F1
#
_entry.id   AF-A0A2K2UEY5-F1
#
_cell.length_a   1.000
_cell.length_b   1.000
_cell.length_c   1.000
_cell.angle_alpha   90.00
_cell.angle_beta   90.00
_cell.angle_gamma   90.00
#
_symmetry.space_group_name_H-M   'P 1'
#
loop_
_entity.id
_entity.type
_entity.pdbx_description
1 polymer ?
#
loop_
_entity_poly.entity_id
_entity_poly.type
_entity_poly.pdbx_seq_one_letter_code
_entity_poly.pdbx_strand_id
1 'polypeptide(L)'
;MSFRDNLQHLRAARNMTQEQLAMLLGVSRQSVSKWEAERAYPEMDKLLRLCALFECTLDDLVCGDLTERPAAPTASLPIAQPPQDVTGYDEAMRAFAWKLPLGVAVVILGFALAMFLTDATLMPGSSYQSYSSVLMLVGAVAGLAIILPASFERNGFRVAHPFVEDFYTAEQKTEARRALSIGLVVGIGLIVAGLAATIVLPAAPSLSSAVCLLLAAAGTFCILRGWLLASRCNVEKYNLRSLHVVDEARIDDLDENLAKRARRAKSDHRLYVAIMCAATAVALVLLFVPALGGQWWFWLAWPLGGLISAAVKALRP
;
A
#
# COMPACT_ATOMS: atom_id res chain seq x y z
N MET A 1 15.42 17.84 -41.76
CA MET A 1 15.42 16.71 -40.80
C MET A 1 14.00 16.37 -40.43
N SER A 2 13.71 15.18 -39.89
CA SER A 2 12.34 14.80 -39.52
C SER A 2 12.02 15.17 -38.06
N PHE A 3 10.73 15.27 -37.73
CA PHE A 3 10.24 15.47 -36.37
C PHE A 3 10.87 14.52 -35.34
N ARG A 4 11.16 13.27 -35.73
CA ARG A 4 11.84 12.30 -34.88
C ARG A 4 13.24 12.80 -34.49
N ASP A 5 14.01 13.29 -35.44
CA ASP A 5 15.39 13.74 -35.21
C ASP A 5 15.39 14.96 -34.28
N ASN A 6 14.48 15.90 -34.51
CA ASN A 6 14.27 17.06 -33.65
C ASN A 6 13.86 16.65 -32.23
N LEU A 7 12.92 15.71 -32.08
CA LEU A 7 12.47 15.22 -30.78
C LEU A 7 13.58 14.49 -30.02
N GLN A 8 14.34 13.63 -30.69
CA GLN A 8 15.49 12.95 -30.10
C GLN A 8 16.58 13.93 -29.69
N HIS A 9 16.85 14.93 -30.53
CA HIS A 9 17.84 15.98 -30.25
C HIS A 9 17.41 16.84 -29.06
N LEU A 10 16.17 17.33 -29.01
CA LEU A 10 15.64 18.12 -27.89
C LEU A 10 15.62 17.31 -26.58
N ARG A 11 15.27 16.02 -26.66
CA ARG A 11 15.32 15.11 -25.51
C ARG A 11 16.77 14.91 -25.03
N ALA A 12 17.71 14.68 -25.95
CA ALA A 12 19.12 14.50 -25.64
C ALA A 12 19.77 15.77 -25.09
N ALA A 13 19.47 16.94 -25.68
CA ALA A 13 19.92 18.25 -25.22
C ALA A 13 19.47 18.56 -23.78
N ARG A 14 18.41 17.91 -23.31
CA ARG A 14 17.89 18.03 -21.95
C ARG A 14 18.14 16.80 -21.07
N ASN A 15 18.96 15.84 -21.51
CA ASN A 15 19.26 14.60 -20.79
C ASN A 15 18.02 13.83 -20.31
N MET A 16 16.89 13.94 -21.04
CA MET A 16 15.64 13.30 -20.65
C MET A 16 15.59 11.85 -21.14
N THR A 17 15.05 10.95 -20.33
CA THR A 17 14.70 9.60 -20.79
C THR A 17 13.37 9.63 -21.55
N GLN A 18 13.14 8.64 -22.43
CA GLN A 18 11.84 8.50 -23.10
C GLN A 18 10.68 8.38 -22.10
N GLU A 19 10.94 7.82 -20.93
CA GLU A 19 9.97 7.66 -19.85
C GLU A 19 9.63 8.97 -19.16
N GLN A 20 10.64 9.81 -18.90
CA GLN A 20 10.44 11.16 -18.36
C GLN A 20 9.66 12.06 -19.32
N LEU A 21 9.99 12.02 -20.62
CA LEU A 21 9.24 12.76 -21.64
C LEU A 21 7.79 12.27 -21.73
N ALA A 22 7.58 10.95 -21.62
CA ALA A 22 6.25 10.36 -21.64
C ALA A 22 5.40 10.81 -20.45
N MET A 23 6.00 10.86 -19.24
CA MET A 23 5.30 11.32 -18.04
C MET A 23 4.92 12.80 -18.12
N LEU A 24 5.83 13.68 -18.56
CA LEU A 24 5.55 15.11 -18.72
C LEU A 24 4.42 15.38 -19.72
N LEU A 25 4.26 14.52 -20.72
CA LEU A 25 3.20 14.61 -21.73
C LEU A 25 1.94 13.83 -21.36
N GLY A 26 1.93 13.09 -20.24
CA GLY A 26 0.84 12.22 -19.84
C GLY A 26 0.56 11.10 -20.85
N VAL A 27 1.61 10.45 -21.37
CA VAL A 27 1.54 9.33 -22.32
C VAL A 27 2.40 8.16 -21.85
N SER A 28 2.27 6.99 -22.50
CA SER A 28 3.13 5.85 -22.20
C SER A 28 4.54 6.02 -22.78
N ARG A 29 5.55 5.42 -22.13
CA ARG A 29 6.92 5.34 -22.69
C ARG A 29 6.94 4.75 -24.11
N GLN A 30 6.04 3.80 -24.38
CA GLN A 30 5.91 3.19 -25.71
C GLN A 30 5.41 4.19 -26.76
N SER A 31 4.58 5.16 -26.39
CA SER A 31 4.10 6.22 -27.28
C SER A 31 5.26 7.11 -27.73
N VAL A 32 6.10 7.55 -26.79
CA VAL A 32 7.31 8.33 -27.09
C VAL A 32 8.30 7.51 -27.94
N SER A 33 8.50 6.23 -27.62
CA SER A 33 9.34 5.35 -28.43
C SER A 33 8.82 5.17 -29.86
N LYS A 34 7.49 5.18 -30.08
CA LYS A 34 6.90 5.12 -31.42
C LYS A 34 7.08 6.42 -32.19
N TRP A 35 6.99 7.57 -31.53
CA TRP A 35 7.26 8.89 -32.13
C TRP A 35 8.73 9.01 -32.53
N GLU A 36 9.64 8.62 -31.65
CA GLU A 36 11.08 8.57 -31.91
C GLU A 36 11.50 7.47 -32.90
N ALA A 37 10.58 6.61 -33.34
CA ALA A 37 10.82 5.57 -34.34
C ALA A 37 10.04 5.81 -35.64
N GLU A 38 9.40 6.98 -35.79
CA GLU A 38 8.53 7.34 -36.94
C GLU A 38 7.37 6.36 -37.18
N ARG A 39 7.01 5.55 -36.19
CA ARG A 39 5.91 4.57 -36.30
C ARG A 39 4.55 5.18 -35.99
N ALA A 40 4.52 6.36 -35.37
CA ALA A 40 3.31 7.11 -35.04
C ALA A 40 3.67 8.60 -34.91
N TYR A 41 2.67 9.46 -35.10
CA TYR A 41 2.80 10.90 -34.88
C TYR A 41 1.99 11.31 -33.63
N PRO A 42 2.47 12.26 -32.81
CA PRO A 42 1.70 12.78 -31.69
C PRO A 42 0.47 13.57 -32.17
N GLU A 43 -0.60 13.53 -31.37
CA GLU A 43 -1.78 14.36 -31.58
C GLU A 43 -1.49 15.84 -31.34
N MET A 44 -2.36 16.73 -31.86
CA MET A 44 -2.16 18.18 -31.79
C MET A 44 -1.97 18.71 -30.35
N ASP A 45 -2.74 18.22 -29.38
CA ASP A 45 -2.57 18.61 -27.96
C ASP A 45 -1.17 18.24 -27.45
N LYS A 46 -0.65 17.06 -27.82
CA LYS A 46 0.69 16.62 -27.41
C LYS A 46 1.80 17.40 -28.11
N LEU A 47 1.59 17.78 -29.38
CA LEU A 47 2.51 18.67 -30.11
C LEU A 47 2.59 20.05 -29.45
N LEU A 48 1.46 20.64 -29.06
CA LEU A 48 1.45 21.93 -28.34
C LEU A 48 2.13 21.84 -26.98
N ARG A 49 1.93 20.74 -26.25
CA ARG A 49 2.64 20.48 -24.99
C ARG A 49 4.14 20.28 -25.20
N LEU A 50 4.56 19.61 -26.27
CA LEU A 50 5.97 19.46 -26.64
C LEU A 50 6.60 20.83 -26.95
N CYS A 51 5.90 21.68 -27.69
CA CYS A 51 6.34 23.06 -27.99
C CYS A 51 6.51 23.87 -26.71
N ALA A 52 5.52 23.82 -25.80
CA ALA A 52 5.59 24.48 -24.51
C ALA A 52 6.70 23.92 -23.61
N LEU A 53 6.89 22.60 -23.62
CA LEU A 53 7.92 21.92 -22.83
C LEU A 53 9.30 22.33 -23.33
N PHE A 54 9.54 22.26 -24.64
CA PHE A 54 10.85 22.51 -25.25
C PHE A 54 11.13 23.98 -25.59
N GLU A 55 10.20 24.89 -25.30
CA GLU A 55 10.29 26.32 -25.62
C GLU A 55 10.60 26.56 -27.12
N CYS A 56 9.96 25.77 -27.98
CA CYS A 56 10.10 25.86 -29.44
C CYS A 56 8.73 26.08 -30.10
N THR A 57 8.72 26.61 -31.33
CA THR A 57 7.47 26.71 -32.09
C THR A 57 7.14 25.38 -32.75
N LEU A 58 5.86 25.18 -33.09
CA LEU A 58 5.42 23.95 -33.77
C LEU A 58 6.10 23.80 -35.14
N ASP A 59 6.34 24.92 -35.82
CA ASP A 59 7.06 24.94 -37.09
C ASP A 59 8.52 24.53 -36.91
N ASP A 60 9.19 24.98 -35.82
CA ASP A 60 10.54 24.53 -35.49
C ASP A 60 10.61 23.03 -35.18
N LEU A 61 9.60 22.50 -34.47
CA LEU A 61 9.56 21.10 -34.05
C LEU A 61 9.29 20.14 -35.22
N VAL A 62 8.42 20.54 -36.15
CA VAL A 62 7.91 19.69 -37.24
C VAL A 62 8.64 19.91 -38.56
N CYS A 63 8.96 21.16 -38.90
CA CYS A 63 9.51 21.57 -40.20
C CYS A 63 10.94 22.13 -40.10
N GLY A 64 11.34 22.64 -38.94
CA GLY A 64 12.63 23.28 -38.71
C GLY A 64 13.80 22.30 -38.55
N ASP A 65 15.02 22.84 -38.66
CA ASP A 65 16.26 22.12 -38.35
C ASP A 65 16.83 22.61 -37.01
N LEU A 66 16.48 21.93 -35.93
CA LEU A 66 16.89 22.30 -34.57
C LEU A 66 18.26 21.71 -34.17
N THR A 67 18.93 20.99 -35.07
CA THR A 67 20.23 20.35 -34.80
C THR A 67 21.42 21.31 -34.86
N GLU A 68 21.28 22.45 -35.54
CA GLU A 68 22.34 23.45 -35.68
C GLU A 68 22.29 24.57 -34.63
N ARG A 69 21.24 24.62 -33.81
CA ARG A 69 21.12 25.64 -32.76
C ARG A 69 22.13 25.32 -31.66
N PRO A 70 23.16 26.16 -31.41
CA PRO A 70 24.04 25.95 -30.27
C PRO A 70 23.16 25.97 -29.02
N ALA A 71 23.23 24.90 -28.23
CA ALA A 71 22.56 24.81 -26.93
C ALA A 71 22.82 26.12 -26.19
N ALA A 72 21.77 26.91 -25.96
CA ALA A 72 21.92 28.17 -25.25
C ALA A 72 22.65 27.87 -23.93
N PRO A 73 23.80 28.51 -23.66
CA PRO A 73 24.43 28.37 -22.36
C PRO A 73 23.45 28.96 -21.34
N THR A 74 23.34 28.32 -20.17
CA THR A 74 22.41 28.65 -19.08
C THR A 74 20.94 28.25 -19.25
N ALA A 75 20.71 26.94 -19.33
CA ALA A 75 19.94 26.27 -18.28
C ALA A 75 20.55 24.88 -18.08
N SER A 76 21.66 24.82 -17.34
CA SER A 76 22.10 23.56 -16.75
C SER A 76 20.93 23.04 -15.91
N LEU A 77 20.16 22.09 -16.46
CA LEU A 77 19.27 21.28 -15.66
C LEU A 77 20.12 20.77 -14.48
N PRO A 78 19.69 20.98 -13.23
CA PRO A 78 20.41 20.44 -12.09
C PRO A 78 20.61 18.95 -12.37
N ILE A 79 21.86 18.48 -12.19
CA ILE A 79 22.27 17.06 -12.18
C ILE A 79 21.05 16.25 -11.81
N ALA A 80 20.53 15.42 -12.75
CA ALA A 80 19.27 14.69 -12.61
C ALA A 80 19.12 14.25 -11.15
N GLN A 81 18.36 15.04 -10.39
CA GLN A 81 18.29 14.83 -8.95
C GLN A 81 17.68 13.44 -8.80
N PRO A 82 18.19 12.60 -7.89
CA PRO A 82 17.58 11.30 -7.66
C PRO A 82 16.08 11.53 -7.48
N PRO A 83 15.22 10.73 -8.13
CA PRO A 83 13.78 10.96 -8.10
C PRO A 83 13.39 11.22 -6.65
N GLN A 84 12.83 12.41 -6.41
CA GLN A 84 12.55 12.87 -5.07
C GLN A 84 11.08 12.61 -4.79
N ASP A 85 10.77 12.21 -3.56
CA ASP A 85 9.39 12.05 -3.14
C ASP A 85 8.68 13.41 -3.08
N VAL A 86 8.00 13.79 -4.16
CA VAL A 86 7.22 15.04 -4.26
C VAL A 86 5.91 14.94 -3.48
N THR A 87 5.40 13.73 -3.27
CA THR A 87 4.07 13.48 -2.69
C THR A 87 4.09 13.29 -1.17
N GLY A 88 5.26 13.07 -0.56
CA GLY A 88 5.36 12.64 0.82
C GLY A 88 4.92 11.19 1.05
N TYR A 89 4.97 10.36 0.00
CA TYR A 89 4.56 8.96 0.04
C TYR A 89 5.37 8.14 1.04
N ASP A 90 6.70 8.30 1.10
CA ASP A 90 7.54 7.51 2.02
C ASP A 90 7.21 7.83 3.47
N GLU A 91 7.01 9.12 3.79
CA GLU A 91 6.63 9.55 5.14
C GLU A 91 5.25 8.99 5.52
N ALA A 92 4.25 9.14 4.65
CA ALA A 92 2.91 8.61 4.88
C ALA A 92 2.90 7.09 5.09
N MET A 93 3.66 6.34 4.27
CA MET A 93 3.74 4.88 4.39
C MET A 93 4.54 4.45 5.62
N ARG A 94 5.59 5.18 6.01
CA ARG A 94 6.35 4.93 7.25
C ARG A 94 5.50 5.20 8.49
N ALA A 95 4.74 6.29 8.50
CA ALA A 95 3.83 6.62 9.59
C ALA A 95 2.79 5.50 9.76
N PHE A 96 2.18 5.04 8.66
CA PHE A 96 1.28 3.89 8.69
C PHE A 96 1.97 2.60 9.15
N ALA A 97 3.21 2.36 8.71
CA ALA A 97 4.01 1.20 9.10
C ALA A 97 4.40 1.17 10.59
N TRP A 98 4.30 2.31 11.28
CA TRP A 98 4.42 2.38 12.74
C TRP A 98 3.08 2.27 13.44
N LYS A 99 2.06 3.03 13.00
CA LYS A 99 0.76 3.08 13.67
C LYS A 99 0.01 1.74 13.63
N LEU A 100 -0.02 1.04 12.48
CA LEU A 100 -0.77 -0.21 12.36
C LEU A 100 -0.20 -1.32 13.27
N PRO A 101 1.10 -1.67 13.21
CA PRO A 101 1.65 -2.71 14.07
C PRO A 101 1.60 -2.32 15.56
N LEU A 102 1.80 -1.03 15.88
CA LEU A 102 1.70 -0.54 17.25
C LEU A 102 0.30 -0.75 17.82
N GLY A 103 -0.74 -0.39 17.07
CA GLY A 103 -2.12 -0.61 17.52
C GLY A 103 -2.42 -2.09 17.76
N VAL A 104 -1.98 -2.98 16.86
CA VAL A 104 -2.12 -4.44 17.05
C VAL A 104 -1.38 -4.92 18.31
N ALA A 105 -0.16 -4.44 18.52
CA ALA A 105 0.62 -4.79 19.71
C ALA A 105 -0.04 -4.28 21.00
N VAL A 106 -0.65 -3.09 20.99
CA VAL A 106 -1.40 -2.54 22.13
C VAL A 106 -2.63 -3.39 22.46
N VAL A 107 -3.35 -3.91 21.45
CA VAL A 107 -4.45 -4.85 21.70
C VAL A 107 -3.92 -6.10 22.41
N ILE A 108 -2.87 -6.75 21.86
CA ILE A 108 -2.30 -7.97 22.44
C ILE A 108 -1.74 -7.71 23.84
N LEU A 109 -1.13 -6.54 24.07
CA LEU A 109 -0.64 -6.10 25.38
C LEU A 109 -1.79 -5.99 26.39
N GLY A 110 -2.93 -5.44 25.99
CA GLY A 110 -4.13 -5.39 26.85
C GLY A 110 -4.58 -6.78 27.28
N PHE A 111 -4.57 -7.75 26.37
CA PHE A 111 -4.85 -9.16 26.69
C PHE A 111 -3.78 -9.78 27.59
N ALA A 112 -2.49 -9.48 27.35
CA ALA A 112 -1.39 -9.98 28.16
C ALA A 112 -1.48 -9.49 29.61
N LEU A 113 -1.77 -8.20 29.81
CA LEU A 113 -1.97 -7.61 31.13
C LEU A 113 -3.23 -8.16 31.80
N ALA A 114 -4.32 -8.35 31.06
CA ALA A 114 -5.54 -8.95 31.57
C ALA A 114 -5.30 -10.39 32.06
N MET A 115 -4.48 -11.17 31.35
CA MET A 115 -4.06 -12.51 31.75
C MET A 115 -3.15 -12.47 32.98
N PHE A 116 -2.21 -11.54 33.04
CA PHE A 116 -1.32 -11.38 34.20
C PHE A 116 -2.11 -11.10 35.48
N LEU A 117 -3.13 -10.23 35.42
CA LEU A 117 -3.97 -9.87 36.57
C LEU A 117 -4.93 -10.98 37.04
N THR A 118 -5.10 -12.05 36.26
CA THR A 118 -5.87 -13.22 36.71
C THR A 118 -5.08 -14.12 37.66
N ASP A 119 -3.79 -13.84 37.87
CA ASP A 119 -3.01 -14.54 38.88
C ASP A 119 -3.55 -14.25 40.28
N ALA A 120 -4.06 -15.31 40.95
CA ALA A 120 -4.65 -15.24 42.27
C ALA A 120 -3.68 -14.76 43.35
N THR A 121 -2.36 -14.82 43.08
CA THR A 121 -1.32 -14.31 43.97
C THR A 121 -1.20 -12.78 43.96
N LEU A 122 -1.54 -12.14 42.82
CA LEU A 122 -1.41 -10.69 42.65
C LEU A 122 -2.66 -9.93 43.10
N MET A 123 -3.84 -10.49 42.87
CA MET A 123 -5.14 -9.89 43.22
C MET A 123 -6.05 -10.91 43.91
N PRO A 124 -5.97 -11.04 45.26
CA PRO A 124 -6.85 -11.93 46.02
C PRO A 124 -8.29 -11.40 46.01
N GLY A 125 -9.26 -12.25 45.66
CA GLY A 125 -10.70 -11.92 45.70
C GLY A 125 -11.48 -12.49 44.49
N SER A 126 -12.78 -12.25 44.42
CA SER A 126 -13.61 -12.65 43.26
C SER A 126 -13.67 -11.58 42.16
N SER A 127 -13.19 -10.36 42.43
CA SER A 127 -13.35 -9.21 41.54
C SER A 127 -12.31 -9.14 40.40
N TYR A 128 -11.25 -9.97 40.39
CA TYR A 128 -10.21 -9.93 39.35
C TYR A 128 -10.76 -10.21 37.95
N GLN A 129 -11.81 -11.03 37.83
CA GLN A 129 -12.43 -11.36 36.55
C GLN A 129 -13.06 -10.13 35.89
N SER A 130 -13.70 -9.27 36.69
CA SER A 130 -14.25 -8.00 36.21
C SER A 130 -13.13 -7.05 35.76
N TYR A 131 -12.08 -6.86 36.57
CA TYR A 131 -10.98 -5.96 36.23
C TYR A 131 -10.19 -6.41 34.99
N SER A 132 -9.93 -7.71 34.87
CA SER A 132 -9.29 -8.33 33.70
C SER A 132 -10.08 -8.06 32.41
N SER A 133 -11.41 -8.28 32.44
CA SER A 133 -12.27 -8.05 31.28
C SER A 133 -12.31 -6.57 30.86
N VAL A 134 -12.34 -5.65 31.82
CA VAL A 134 -12.27 -4.20 31.56
C VAL A 134 -10.94 -3.83 30.93
N LEU A 135 -9.82 -4.36 31.42
CA LEU A 135 -8.50 -4.06 30.88
C LEU A 135 -8.32 -4.55 29.44
N MET A 136 -8.87 -5.73 29.13
CA MET A 136 -8.92 -6.27 27.77
C MET A 136 -9.67 -5.33 26.82
N LEU A 137 -10.83 -4.83 27.25
CA LEU A 137 -11.61 -3.86 26.47
C LEU A 137 -10.88 -2.53 26.29
N VAL A 138 -10.25 -2.01 27.35
CA VAL A 138 -9.44 -0.78 27.28
C VAL A 138 -8.29 -0.93 26.28
N GLY A 139 -7.58 -2.07 26.31
CA GLY A 139 -6.51 -2.36 25.34
C GLY A 139 -7.03 -2.47 23.91
N ALA A 140 -8.19 -3.11 23.71
CA ALA A 140 -8.84 -3.19 22.40
C ALA A 140 -9.24 -1.81 21.87
N VAL A 141 -9.86 -0.98 22.71
CA VAL A 141 -10.25 0.40 22.36
C VAL A 141 -9.02 1.25 22.05
N ALA A 142 -7.97 1.18 22.87
CA ALA A 142 -6.72 1.91 22.66
C ALA A 142 -6.03 1.51 21.36
N GLY A 143 -5.96 0.20 21.06
CA GLY A 143 -5.40 -0.29 19.82
C GLY A 143 -6.20 0.16 18.59
N LEU A 144 -7.54 0.08 18.65
CA LEU A 144 -8.42 0.57 17.59
C LEU A 144 -8.32 2.09 17.39
N ALA A 145 -8.18 2.85 18.47
CA ALA A 145 -7.98 4.31 18.43
C ALA A 145 -6.68 4.70 17.70
N ILE A 146 -5.68 3.82 17.64
CA ILE A 146 -4.46 4.02 16.84
C ILE A 146 -4.66 3.55 15.39
N ILE A 147 -5.30 2.39 15.19
CA ILE A 147 -5.45 1.76 13.86
C ILE A 147 -6.41 2.53 12.95
N LEU A 148 -7.57 2.95 13.48
CA LEU A 148 -8.62 3.55 12.66
C LEU A 148 -8.19 4.89 12.04
N PRO A 149 -7.64 5.87 12.79
CA PRO A 149 -7.15 7.11 12.19
C PRO A 149 -6.03 6.85 11.16
N ALA A 150 -5.10 5.94 11.45
CA ALA A 150 -4.03 5.58 10.51
C ALA A 150 -4.58 5.00 9.20
N SER A 151 -5.62 4.17 9.29
CA SER A 151 -6.30 3.60 8.12
C SER A 151 -6.98 4.68 7.28
N PHE A 152 -7.66 5.63 7.93
CA PHE A 152 -8.32 6.74 7.24
C PHE A 152 -7.32 7.71 6.60
N GLU A 153 -6.24 8.08 7.29
CA GLU A 153 -5.15 8.90 6.74
C GLU A 153 -4.56 8.24 5.49
N ARG A 154 -4.26 6.93 5.54
CA ARG A 154 -3.74 6.19 4.39
C ARG A 154 -4.73 6.15 3.23
N ASN A 155 -6.02 5.98 3.52
CA ASN A 155 -7.04 5.98 2.48
C ASN A 155 -7.21 7.37 1.86
N GLY A 156 -7.21 8.43 2.67
CA GLY A 156 -7.25 9.81 2.22
C GLY A 156 -6.05 10.16 1.35
N PHE A 157 -4.84 9.78 1.76
CA PHE A 157 -3.63 9.91 0.95
C PHE A 157 -3.77 9.20 -0.40
N ARG A 158 -4.35 7.99 -0.41
CA ARG A 158 -4.55 7.21 -1.63
C ARG A 158 -5.55 7.85 -2.61
N VAL A 159 -6.58 8.49 -2.09
CA VAL A 159 -7.53 9.27 -2.89
C VAL A 159 -6.84 10.51 -3.46
N ALA A 160 -6.07 11.23 -2.65
CA ALA A 160 -5.36 12.44 -3.05
C ALA A 160 -4.23 12.16 -4.06
N HIS A 161 -3.51 11.05 -3.89
CA HIS A 161 -2.37 10.65 -4.70
C HIS A 161 -2.53 9.20 -5.21
N PRO A 162 -3.42 8.95 -6.20
CA PRO A 162 -3.63 7.60 -6.74
C PRO A 162 -2.41 7.05 -7.50
N PHE A 163 -1.62 7.96 -8.09
CA PHE A 163 -0.42 7.64 -8.85
C PHE A 163 0.79 8.30 -8.19
N VAL A 164 1.80 7.50 -7.87
CA VAL A 164 3.08 7.93 -7.32
C VAL A 164 4.19 7.38 -8.23
N GLU A 165 5.18 8.22 -8.52
CA GLU A 165 6.36 7.83 -9.29
C GLU A 165 7.27 6.94 -8.44
N ASP A 166 7.92 5.95 -9.05
CA ASP A 166 8.84 5.08 -8.32
C ASP A 166 10.19 5.78 -8.13
N PHE A 167 10.36 6.37 -6.94
CA PHE A 167 11.57 7.07 -6.55
C PHE A 167 12.58 6.20 -5.77
N TYR A 168 12.27 4.92 -5.52
CA TYR A 168 13.16 4.06 -4.75
C TYR A 168 14.24 3.43 -5.62
N THR A 169 15.49 3.52 -5.17
CA THR A 169 16.63 2.87 -5.84
C THR A 169 16.57 1.35 -5.69
N ALA A 170 17.29 0.63 -6.56
CA ALA A 170 17.41 -0.83 -6.46
C ALA A 170 18.00 -1.27 -5.11
N GLU A 171 18.96 -0.50 -4.58
CA GLU A 171 19.58 -0.73 -3.27
C GLU A 171 18.59 -0.53 -2.11
N GLN A 172 17.76 0.52 -2.14
CA GLN A 172 16.73 0.73 -1.13
C GLN A 172 15.69 -0.40 -1.14
N LYS A 173 15.36 -0.93 -2.33
CA LYS A 173 14.46 -2.08 -2.48
C LYS A 173 15.05 -3.36 -1.90
N THR A 174 16.36 -3.60 -2.08
CA THR A 174 17.04 -4.77 -1.49
C THR A 174 17.18 -4.63 0.02
N GLU A 175 17.50 -3.43 0.53
CA GLU A 175 17.55 -3.14 1.96
C GLU A 175 16.18 -3.37 2.62
N ALA A 176 15.10 -2.90 2.00
CA ALA A 176 13.75 -3.10 2.51
C ALA A 176 13.35 -4.59 2.56
N ARG A 177 13.75 -5.38 1.56
CA ARG A 177 13.57 -6.85 1.58
C ARG A 177 14.39 -7.52 2.68
N ARG A 178 15.63 -7.08 2.90
CA ARG A 178 16.48 -7.58 3.99
C ARG A 178 15.86 -7.27 5.36
N ALA A 179 15.34 -6.05 5.55
CA ALA A 179 14.65 -5.65 6.77
C ALA A 179 13.38 -6.50 7.02
N LEU A 180 12.64 -6.86 5.97
CA LEU A 180 11.54 -7.83 6.07
C LEU A 180 12.02 -9.20 6.56
N SER A 181 13.06 -9.76 5.95
CA SER A 181 13.61 -11.07 6.36
C SER A 181 14.07 -11.05 7.81
N ILE A 182 14.78 -9.99 8.24
CA ILE A 182 15.20 -9.82 9.64
C ILE A 182 13.99 -9.73 10.57
N GLY A 183 13.00 -8.90 10.23
CA GLY A 183 11.78 -8.76 11.02
C GLY A 183 10.99 -10.06 11.15
N LEU A 184 10.97 -10.88 10.09
CA LEU A 184 10.32 -12.19 10.09
C LEU A 184 11.06 -13.21 10.97
N VAL A 185 12.39 -13.30 10.86
CA VAL A 185 13.19 -14.20 11.70
C VAL A 185 13.10 -13.80 13.17
N VAL A 186 13.28 -12.51 13.49
CA VAL A 186 13.16 -12.01 14.87
C VAL A 186 11.76 -12.25 15.40
N GLY A 187 10.73 -11.96 14.61
CA GLY A 187 9.34 -12.09 15.07
C GLY A 187 8.91 -13.54 15.30
N ILE A 188 9.29 -14.45 14.41
CA ILE A 188 9.06 -15.90 14.62
C ILE A 188 9.84 -16.38 15.84
N GLY A 189 11.10 -15.96 16.00
CA GLY A 189 11.91 -16.29 17.17
C GLY A 189 11.26 -15.86 18.48
N LEU A 190 10.69 -14.64 18.54
CA LEU A 190 9.97 -14.15 19.72
C LEU A 190 8.70 -14.96 20.00
N ILE A 191 7.91 -15.29 18.98
CA ILE A 191 6.70 -16.11 19.14
C ILE A 191 7.06 -17.51 19.67
N VAL A 192 8.08 -18.15 19.11
CA VAL A 192 8.57 -19.46 19.55
C VAL A 192 9.12 -19.39 20.97
N ALA A 193 9.85 -18.34 21.33
CA ALA A 193 10.32 -18.12 22.69
C ALA A 193 9.16 -17.94 23.69
N GLY A 194 8.09 -17.27 23.28
CA GLY A 194 6.86 -17.14 24.05
C GLY A 194 6.21 -18.50 24.34
N LEU A 195 6.08 -19.33 23.32
CA LEU A 195 5.58 -20.71 23.47
C LEU A 195 6.51 -21.58 24.34
N ALA A 196 7.83 -21.40 24.22
CA ALA A 196 8.78 -22.09 25.09
C ALA A 196 8.61 -21.66 26.56
N ALA A 197 8.32 -20.38 26.83
CA ALA A 197 8.10 -19.87 28.18
C ALA A 197 6.90 -20.54 28.87
N THR A 198 5.84 -20.90 28.13
CA THR A 198 4.70 -21.64 28.70
C THR A 198 5.06 -23.07 29.11
N ILE A 199 6.07 -23.67 28.47
CA ILE A 199 6.56 -25.00 28.79
C ILE A 199 7.54 -24.95 29.99
N VAL A 200 8.40 -23.94 30.04
CA VAL A 200 9.46 -23.81 31.07
C VAL A 200 8.94 -23.33 32.43
N LEU A 201 7.85 -22.56 32.45
CA LEU A 201 7.27 -21.97 33.66
C LEU A 201 5.88 -22.58 34.01
N PRO A 202 5.77 -23.90 34.26
CA PRO A 202 4.47 -24.53 34.52
C PRO A 202 3.87 -24.14 35.89
N ALA A 203 4.71 -23.69 36.83
CA ALA A 203 4.28 -23.35 38.18
C ALA A 203 3.46 -22.05 38.27
N ALA A 204 3.48 -21.21 37.23
CA ALA A 204 2.77 -19.93 37.18
C ALA A 204 2.08 -19.76 35.81
N PRO A 205 0.93 -20.41 35.57
CA PRO A 205 0.29 -20.46 34.25
C PRO A 205 -0.17 -19.10 33.74
N SER A 206 -0.63 -18.21 34.63
CA SER A 206 -1.05 -16.85 34.29
C SER A 206 0.14 -16.00 33.84
N LEU A 207 1.25 -16.06 34.57
CA LEU A 207 2.50 -15.38 34.24
C LEU A 207 3.08 -15.90 32.92
N SER A 208 3.15 -17.21 32.73
CA SER A 208 3.73 -17.81 31.53
C SER A 208 2.91 -17.49 30.28
N SER A 209 1.57 -17.48 30.40
CA SER A 209 0.65 -17.05 29.34
C SER A 209 0.80 -15.55 29.03
N ALA A 210 0.93 -14.70 30.05
CA ALA A 210 1.16 -13.27 29.86
C ALA A 210 2.49 -12.99 29.13
N VAL A 211 3.58 -13.66 29.54
CA VAL A 211 4.89 -13.58 28.87
C VAL A 211 4.80 -14.05 27.42
N CYS A 212 4.09 -15.15 27.16
CA CYS A 212 3.85 -15.64 25.80
C CYS A 212 3.14 -14.58 24.94
N LEU A 213 2.09 -13.94 25.47
CA LEU A 213 1.35 -12.90 24.75
C LEU A 213 2.19 -11.64 24.51
N LEU A 214 3.03 -11.23 25.48
CA LEU A 214 3.95 -10.11 25.31
C LEU A 214 4.97 -10.36 24.18
N LEU A 215 5.55 -11.55 24.16
CA LEU A 215 6.49 -11.94 23.10
C LEU A 215 5.78 -12.10 21.76
N ALA A 216 4.54 -12.59 21.73
CA ALA A 216 3.71 -12.62 20.53
C ALA A 216 3.35 -11.22 20.02
N ALA A 217 3.10 -10.25 20.91
CA ALA A 217 2.87 -8.86 20.54
C ALA A 217 4.11 -8.25 19.88
N ALA A 218 5.28 -8.40 20.50
CA ALA A 218 6.55 -7.93 19.96
C ALA A 218 6.90 -8.63 18.64
N GLY A 219 6.68 -9.94 18.55
CA GLY A 219 6.94 -10.71 17.33
C GLY A 219 6.03 -10.29 16.18
N THR A 220 4.73 -10.13 16.44
CA THR A 220 3.75 -9.64 15.47
C THR A 220 4.08 -8.22 15.02
N PHE A 221 4.51 -7.35 15.93
CA PHE A 221 4.97 -6.00 15.62
C PHE A 221 6.15 -6.02 14.63
N CYS A 222 7.18 -6.81 14.90
CA CYS A 222 8.35 -6.95 14.03
C CYS A 222 7.98 -7.46 12.63
N ILE A 223 7.13 -8.49 12.54
CA ILE A 223 6.68 -9.08 11.28
C ILE A 223 5.88 -8.05 10.46
N LEU A 224 4.84 -7.45 11.06
CA LEU A 224 3.98 -6.50 10.36
C LEU A 224 4.74 -5.25 9.92
N ARG A 225 5.62 -4.71 10.78
CA ARG A 225 6.43 -3.54 10.44
C ARG A 225 7.41 -3.85 9.31
N GLY A 226 8.11 -4.99 9.37
CA GLY A 226 9.01 -5.44 8.31
C GLY A 226 8.27 -5.61 6.97
N TRP A 227 7.08 -6.21 7.00
CA TRP A 227 6.24 -6.38 5.81
C TRP A 227 5.75 -5.06 5.22
N LEU A 228 5.28 -4.12 6.05
CA LEU A 228 4.84 -2.80 5.58
C LEU A 228 6.00 -1.99 5.00
N LEU A 229 7.17 -2.03 5.65
CA LEU A 229 8.38 -1.35 5.18
C LEU A 229 8.95 -1.94 3.89
N ALA A 230 8.76 -3.24 3.64
CA ALA A 230 9.08 -3.83 2.34
C ALA A 230 8.02 -3.51 1.29
N SER A 231 6.74 -3.50 1.68
CA SER A 231 5.63 -3.23 0.77
C SER A 231 5.61 -1.78 0.27
N ARG A 232 6.16 -0.81 1.02
CA ARG A 232 6.20 0.60 0.60
C ARG A 232 7.00 0.80 -0.69
N CYS A 233 8.08 0.06 -0.88
CA CYS A 233 8.96 0.17 -2.05
C CYS A 233 8.36 -0.46 -3.32
N ASN A 234 7.19 -1.09 -3.23
CA ASN A 234 6.47 -1.62 -4.38
C ASN A 234 5.41 -0.60 -4.84
N VAL A 235 5.88 0.49 -5.43
CA VAL A 235 5.06 1.61 -5.89
C VAL A 235 4.11 1.18 -7.03
N GLU A 236 4.55 0.27 -7.89
CA GLU A 236 3.69 -0.31 -8.93
C GLU A 236 2.44 -0.98 -8.32
N LYS A 237 2.62 -1.79 -7.27
CA LYS A 237 1.52 -2.43 -6.56
C LYS A 237 0.62 -1.41 -5.85
N TYR A 238 1.16 -0.29 -5.39
CA TYR A 238 0.38 0.81 -4.87
C TYR A 238 -0.50 1.42 -5.97
N ASN A 239 0.10 1.84 -7.10
CA ASN A 239 -0.61 2.44 -8.23
C ASN A 239 -1.73 1.54 -8.75
N LEU A 240 -1.46 0.24 -8.93
CA LEU A 240 -2.47 -0.74 -9.34
C LEU A 240 -3.63 -0.88 -8.35
N ARG A 241 -3.33 -0.81 -7.04
CA ARG A 241 -4.38 -0.86 -5.99
C ARG A 241 -5.19 0.43 -5.93
N SER A 242 -4.61 1.57 -6.27
CA SER A 242 -5.27 2.87 -6.24
C SER A 242 -6.24 3.08 -7.41
N LEU A 243 -6.13 2.28 -8.48
CA LEU A 243 -6.97 2.38 -9.69
C LEU A 243 -8.49 2.37 -9.40
N HIS A 244 -8.96 1.65 -8.38
CA HIS A 244 -10.39 1.60 -8.06
C HIS A 244 -10.95 2.92 -7.49
N VAL A 245 -10.08 3.83 -7.05
CA VAL A 245 -10.41 5.11 -6.41
C VAL A 245 -10.41 6.26 -7.43
N VAL A 246 -9.94 6.02 -8.66
CA VAL A 246 -9.86 7.05 -9.70
C VAL A 246 -11.26 7.41 -10.21
N ASP A 247 -11.54 8.71 -10.30
CA ASP A 247 -12.81 9.24 -10.81
C ASP A 247 -13.01 8.92 -12.30
N GLU A 248 -14.26 8.76 -12.74
CA GLU A 248 -14.57 8.37 -14.11
C GLU A 248 -14.05 9.39 -15.14
N ALA A 249 -14.14 10.69 -14.83
CA ALA A 249 -13.59 11.75 -15.68
C ALA A 249 -12.07 11.60 -15.88
N ARG A 250 -11.33 11.25 -14.83
CA ARG A 250 -9.88 11.02 -14.91
C ARG A 250 -9.54 9.70 -15.60
N ILE A 251 -10.45 8.72 -15.60
CA ILE A 251 -10.27 7.43 -16.30
C ILE A 251 -10.27 7.64 -17.81
N ASP A 252 -11.11 8.55 -18.32
CA ASP A 252 -11.23 8.81 -19.75
C ASP A 252 -9.99 9.52 -20.33
N ASP A 253 -9.23 10.22 -19.48
CA ASP A 253 -7.94 10.84 -19.83
C ASP A 253 -6.76 9.84 -19.83
N LEU A 254 -6.95 8.61 -19.33
CA LEU A 254 -5.89 7.59 -19.27
C LEU A 254 -5.74 6.86 -20.61
N ASP A 255 -4.56 6.27 -20.84
CA ASP A 255 -4.35 5.31 -21.92
C ASP A 255 -5.42 4.20 -21.88
N GLU A 256 -5.87 3.75 -23.06
CA GLU A 256 -6.99 2.80 -23.19
C GLU A 256 -6.80 1.53 -22.33
N ASN A 257 -5.56 1.04 -22.21
CA ASN A 257 -5.27 -0.14 -21.40
C ASN A 257 -5.39 0.14 -19.91
N LEU A 258 -4.95 1.31 -19.46
CA LEU A 258 -5.00 1.71 -18.06
C LEU A 258 -6.44 2.06 -17.66
N ALA A 259 -7.19 2.71 -18.54
CA ALA A 259 -8.62 3.00 -18.36
C ALA A 259 -9.44 1.69 -18.18
N LYS A 260 -9.20 0.69 -19.04
CA LYS A 260 -9.80 -0.65 -18.90
C LYS A 260 -9.47 -1.29 -17.55
N ARG A 261 -8.20 -1.21 -17.10
CA ARG A 261 -7.78 -1.73 -15.78
C ARG A 261 -8.46 -0.99 -14.63
N ALA A 262 -8.63 0.33 -14.72
CA ALA A 262 -9.30 1.13 -13.70
C ALA A 262 -10.79 0.76 -13.56
N ARG A 263 -11.52 0.69 -14.68
CA ARG A 263 -12.93 0.27 -14.70
C ARG A 263 -13.10 -1.14 -14.14
N ARG A 264 -12.19 -2.06 -14.50
CA ARG A 264 -12.17 -3.42 -13.94
C ARG A 264 -11.92 -3.42 -12.43
N ALA A 265 -10.90 -2.70 -11.96
CA ALA A 265 -10.59 -2.60 -10.53
C ALA A 265 -11.77 -2.05 -9.71
N LYS A 266 -12.51 -1.07 -10.24
CA LYS A 266 -13.73 -0.51 -9.62
C LYS A 266 -14.88 -1.52 -9.60
N SER A 267 -15.07 -2.29 -10.67
CA SER A 267 -16.06 -3.38 -10.72
C SER A 267 -15.74 -4.49 -9.72
N ASP A 268 -14.49 -4.94 -9.69
CA ASP A 268 -14.03 -5.98 -8.77
C ASP A 268 -14.16 -5.52 -7.31
N HIS A 269 -13.79 -4.27 -7.01
CA HIS A 269 -13.97 -3.71 -5.67
C HIS A 269 -15.43 -3.72 -5.22
N ARG A 270 -16.36 -3.27 -6.07
CA ARG A 270 -17.81 -3.29 -5.76
C ARG A 270 -18.32 -4.72 -5.52
N LEU A 271 -17.86 -5.67 -6.31
CA LEU A 271 -18.23 -7.08 -6.14
C LEU A 271 -17.73 -7.64 -4.80
N TYR A 272 -16.48 -7.36 -4.42
CA TYR A 272 -15.93 -7.81 -3.14
C TYR A 272 -16.67 -7.20 -1.96
N VAL A 273 -17.02 -5.91 -2.03
CA VAL A 273 -17.86 -5.25 -1.02
C VAL A 273 -19.21 -5.94 -0.91
N ALA A 274 -19.88 -6.24 -2.02
CA ALA A 274 -21.16 -6.93 -2.01
C ALA A 274 -21.07 -8.33 -1.38
N ILE A 275 -20.04 -9.12 -1.71
CA ILE A 275 -19.80 -10.44 -1.11
C ILE A 275 -19.58 -10.34 0.41
N MET A 276 -18.80 -9.36 0.86
CA MET A 276 -18.54 -9.13 2.29
C MET A 276 -19.77 -8.64 3.04
N CYS A 277 -20.60 -7.79 2.44
CA CYS A 277 -21.89 -7.38 3.01
C CYS A 277 -22.84 -8.57 3.14
N ALA A 278 -22.92 -9.43 2.11
CA ALA A 278 -23.72 -10.65 2.17
C ALA A 278 -23.23 -11.62 3.25
N ALA A 279 -21.91 -11.82 3.36
CA ALA A 279 -21.31 -12.63 4.43
C ALA A 279 -21.66 -12.07 5.81
N THR A 280 -21.60 -10.74 5.98
CA THR A 280 -21.96 -10.07 7.25
C THR A 280 -23.44 -10.24 7.57
N ALA A 281 -24.33 -10.16 6.57
CA ALA A 281 -25.76 -10.41 6.76
C ALA A 281 -26.04 -11.86 7.19
N VAL A 282 -25.40 -12.84 6.54
CA VAL A 282 -25.49 -14.27 6.93
C VAL A 282 -24.99 -14.46 8.35
N ALA A 283 -23.87 -13.83 8.70
CA ALA A 283 -23.34 -13.86 10.05
C ALA A 283 -24.40 -13.34 11.05
N LEU A 284 -24.94 -12.14 10.84
CA LEU A 284 -25.95 -11.57 11.75
C LEU A 284 -27.19 -12.46 11.88
N VAL A 285 -27.64 -13.09 10.80
CA VAL A 285 -28.76 -14.06 10.84
C VAL A 285 -28.40 -15.28 11.69
N LEU A 286 -27.21 -15.87 11.52
CA LEU A 286 -26.75 -17.02 12.33
C LEU A 286 -26.59 -16.66 13.82
N LEU A 287 -26.21 -15.42 14.12
CA LEU A 287 -26.02 -14.96 15.49
C LEU A 287 -27.36 -14.68 16.20
N PHE A 288 -28.27 -13.98 15.53
CA PHE A 288 -29.49 -13.44 16.14
C PHE A 288 -30.76 -14.26 15.89
N VAL A 289 -30.69 -15.37 15.13
CA VAL A 289 -31.81 -16.30 14.95
C VAL A 289 -31.51 -17.63 15.66
N PRO A 290 -31.93 -17.79 16.94
CA PRO A 290 -31.65 -19.00 17.72
C PRO A 290 -32.18 -20.28 17.09
N ALA A 291 -33.27 -20.19 16.32
CA ALA A 291 -33.92 -21.32 15.65
C ALA A 291 -33.02 -22.04 14.63
N LEU A 292 -31.97 -21.37 14.13
CA LEU A 292 -31.03 -21.96 13.18
C LEU A 292 -29.93 -22.79 13.86
N GLY A 293 -29.77 -22.70 15.18
CA GLY A 293 -28.68 -23.38 15.90
C GLY A 293 -27.28 -22.97 15.45
N GLY A 294 -27.17 -21.86 14.71
CA GLY A 294 -25.99 -21.48 13.94
C GLY A 294 -24.96 -20.62 14.67
N GLN A 295 -25.19 -20.28 15.94
CA GLN A 295 -24.38 -19.29 16.68
C GLN A 295 -22.89 -19.65 16.77
N TRP A 296 -22.56 -20.94 16.81
CA TRP A 296 -21.18 -21.43 16.79
C TRP A 296 -20.48 -21.24 15.43
N TRP A 297 -21.25 -21.24 14.34
CA TRP A 297 -20.75 -21.16 12.96
C TRP A 297 -20.65 -19.73 12.42
N PHE A 298 -21.19 -18.76 13.16
CA PHE A 298 -21.16 -17.32 12.84
C PHE A 298 -19.80 -16.82 12.37
N TRP A 299 -18.74 -17.20 13.11
CA TRP A 299 -17.38 -16.75 12.84
C TRP A 299 -16.82 -17.24 11.49
N LEU A 300 -17.40 -18.27 10.88
CA LEU A 300 -16.98 -18.79 9.57
C LEU A 300 -17.51 -17.98 8.39
N ALA A 301 -18.47 -17.09 8.60
CA ALA A 301 -19.06 -16.31 7.50
C ALA A 301 -18.02 -15.45 6.76
N TRP A 302 -17.10 -14.79 7.48
CA TRP A 302 -16.06 -13.96 6.86
C TRP A 302 -14.95 -14.76 6.17
N PRO A 303 -14.38 -15.84 6.76
CA PRO A 303 -13.48 -16.75 6.04
C PRO A 303 -14.10 -17.29 4.75
N LEU A 304 -15.36 -17.74 4.80
CA LEU A 304 -16.08 -18.24 3.61
C LEU A 304 -16.27 -17.16 2.55
N GLY A 305 -16.71 -15.96 2.94
CA GLY A 305 -16.80 -14.84 2.01
C GLY A 305 -15.45 -14.46 1.40
N GLY A 306 -14.37 -14.53 2.19
CA GLY A 306 -13.00 -14.32 1.72
C GLY A 306 -12.58 -15.35 0.68
N LEU A 307 -12.85 -16.63 0.92
CA LEU A 307 -12.60 -17.71 -0.05
C LEU A 307 -13.40 -17.52 -1.34
N ILE A 308 -14.67 -17.14 -1.24
CA ILE A 308 -15.52 -16.85 -2.40
C ILE A 308 -14.92 -15.68 -3.20
N SER A 309 -14.50 -14.60 -2.54
CA SER A 309 -13.87 -13.46 -3.21
C SER A 309 -12.58 -13.85 -3.96
N ALA A 310 -11.78 -14.75 -3.38
CA ALA A 310 -10.57 -15.27 -3.99
C ALA A 310 -10.88 -16.17 -5.20
N ALA A 311 -11.89 -17.06 -5.09
CA ALA A 311 -12.33 -17.91 -6.19
C ALA A 311 -12.86 -17.08 -7.36
N VAL A 312 -13.69 -16.07 -7.08
CA VAL A 312 -14.19 -15.12 -8.10
C VAL A 312 -13.05 -14.40 -8.80
N LYS A 313 -12.01 -14.00 -8.06
CA LYS A 313 -10.82 -13.38 -8.63
C LYS A 313 -10.04 -14.32 -9.55
N ALA A 314 -9.92 -15.60 -9.18
CA ALA A 314 -9.19 -16.60 -9.96
C ALA A 314 -9.92 -17.01 -11.24
N LEU A 315 -11.25 -16.94 -11.25
CA LEU A 315 -12.11 -17.34 -12.38
C LEU A 315 -12.33 -16.23 -13.42
N ARG A 316 -11.94 -14.98 -13.13
CA ARG A 316 -12.08 -13.86 -14.07
C ARG A 316 -10.80 -13.71 -14.91
N PRO A 317 -10.84 -13.97 -16.23
CA PRO A 317 -9.70 -13.82 -17.13
C PRO A 317 -9.26 -12.36 -17.26
#